data_AF-D5P2S1-F1
#
_entry.id   AF-D5P2S1-F1
#
_cell.length_a   1.000
_cell.length_b   1.000
_cell.length_c   1.000
_cell.angle_alpha   90.00
_cell.angle_beta   90.00
_cell.angle_gamma   90.00
#
_symmetry.space_group_name_H-M   'P 1'
#
loop_
_entity.id
_entity.type
_entity.pdbx_description
1 polymer ?
#
loop_
_entity_poly.entity_id
_entity_poly.type
_entity_poly.pdbx_seq_one_letter_code
_entity_poly.pdbx_strand_id
1 'polypeptide(L)' 'MTVLVVTGTGTGVGKTVVTAALACHARRAGLDVAVCKPVQTGTDAGDDDLAEVARLSGVTELAGLARYPQPLA' A
#
# COMPACT_ATOMS: atom_id res chain seq x y z
N MET A 1 -11.48 -14.85 6.83
CA MET A 1 -10.97 -13.74 5.99
C MET A 1 -11.17 -12.44 6.75
N THR A 2 -10.09 -11.73 7.06
CA THR A 2 -10.11 -10.47 7.82
C THR A 2 -9.72 -9.33 6.90
N VAL A 3 -10.39 -8.18 7.02
CA VAL A 3 -10.06 -6.96 6.26
C VAL A 3 -9.71 -5.86 7.25
N LEU A 4 -8.56 -5.22 7.05
CA LEU A 4 -8.11 -4.07 7.82
C LEU A 4 -7.88 -2.87 6.89
N VAL A 5 -8.57 -1.76 7.15
CA VAL A 5 -8.40 -0.52 6.40
C VAL A 5 -7.40 0.38 7.13
N VAL A 6 -6.31 0.75 6.46
CA VAL A 6 -5.34 1.73 6.97
C VAL A 6 -5.75 3.12 6.48
N THR A 7 -6.37 3.90 7.37
CA THR A 7 -6.75 5.30 7.11
C THR A 7 -5.67 6.26 7.64
N GLY A 8 -5.82 7.56 7.40
CA GLY A 8 -4.94 8.59 7.95
C GLY A 8 -5.60 9.97 7.94
N THR A 9 -5.03 10.88 8.71
CA THR A 9 -5.53 12.26 8.89
C THR A 9 -5.17 13.21 7.75
N GLY A 10 -4.47 12.73 6.71
CA GLY A 10 -4.07 13.53 5.56
C GLY A 10 -3.19 12.76 4.56
N THR A 11 -2.64 13.49 3.60
CA THR A 11 -1.58 13.03 2.69
C THR A 11 -0.24 13.00 3.42
N GLY A 12 0.71 12.16 2.98
CA GLY A 12 2.06 12.12 3.57
C GLY A 12 2.18 11.62 5.02
N VAL A 13 1.08 11.34 5.74
CA VAL A 13 1.10 10.91 7.15
C VAL A 13 1.66 9.49 7.41
N GLY A 14 2.22 8.83 6.40
CA GLY A 14 2.89 7.53 6.55
C GLY A 14 2.03 6.27 6.35
N LYS A 15 0.82 6.39 5.76
CA LYS A 15 -0.08 5.24 5.52
C LYS A 15 0.63 4.08 4.80
N THR A 16 1.35 4.36 3.72
CA THR A 16 2.08 3.35 2.92
C THR A 16 3.11 2.60 3.75
N VAL A 17 3.88 3.32 4.59
CA VAL A 17 4.87 2.72 5.50
C VAL A 17 4.20 1.87 6.58
N VAL A 18 3.11 2.35 7.17
CA VAL A 18 2.33 1.59 8.17
C VAL A 18 1.74 0.32 7.56
N THR A 19 1.18 0.40 6.35
CA THR A 19 0.69 -0.77 5.61
C THR A 19 1.80 -1.79 5.37
N ALA A 20 2.99 -1.34 4.93
CA ALA A 20 4.13 -2.21 4.73
C ALA A 20 4.60 -2.88 6.04
N ALA A 21 4.63 -2.15 7.15
CA ALA A 21 5.02 -2.68 8.45
C ALA A 21 4.04 -3.77 8.92
N LEU A 22 2.73 -3.54 8.80
CA LEU A 22 1.70 -4.52 9.14
C LEU A 22 1.81 -5.78 8.25
N ALA A 23 1.97 -5.59 6.95
CA ALA A 23 2.13 -6.68 5.99
C ALA A 23 3.41 -7.51 6.25
N CYS A 24 4.53 -6.84 6.55
CA CYS A 24 5.77 -7.49 6.94
C CYS A 24 5.60 -8.34 8.20
N HIS A 25 4.96 -7.77 9.22
CA HIS A 25 4.71 -8.48 10.47
C HIS A 25 3.82 -9.70 10.27
N ALA A 26 2.70 -9.55 9.54
CA ALA A 26 1.79 -10.64 9.23
C ALA A 26 2.50 -11.79 8.48
N ARG A 27 3.29 -11.47 7.44
CA ARG A 27 4.12 -12.47 6.74
C ARG A 27 5.07 -13.19 7.69
N ARG A 28 5.78 -12.44 8.53
CA ARG A 28 6.73 -13.01 9.50
C ARG A 28 6.06 -13.85 10.59
N ALA A 29 4.76 -13.63 10.83
CA ALA A 29 3.93 -14.45 11.69
C ALA A 29 3.33 -15.68 10.98
N GLY A 30 3.65 -15.92 9.70
CA GLY A 30 3.15 -17.05 8.93
C GLY A 30 1.71 -16.88 8.42
N LEU A 31 1.22 -15.65 8.35
CA LEU A 31 -0.11 -15.35 7.82
C LEU A 31 -0.04 -15.03 6.32
N ASP A 32 -1.02 -15.53 5.57
CA ASP A 32 -1.29 -15.06 4.22
C ASP A 32 -1.81 -13.62 4.24
N VAL A 33 -1.23 -12.76 3.42
CA VAL A 33 -1.56 -11.33 3.39
C VAL A 33 -1.43 -10.77 1.97
N ALA A 34 -2.47 -10.06 1.57
CA ALA A 34 -2.52 -9.25 0.37
C ALA A 34 -2.65 -7.77 0.72
N VAL A 35 -2.10 -6.89 -0.11
CA VAL A 35 -2.28 -5.43 0.03
C VAL A 35 -2.99 -4.87 -1.21
N CYS A 36 -4.02 -4.08 -0.96
CA CYS A 36 -4.79 -3.43 -2.01
C CYS A 36 -4.64 -1.92 -1.94
N LYS A 37 -4.36 -1.31 -3.10
CA LYS A 37 -4.46 0.14 -3.34
C LYS A 37 -5.44 0.33 -4.50
N PRO A 38 -6.74 0.51 -4.24
CA PRO A 38 -7.73 0.61 -5.30
C PRO A 38 -7.44 1.76 -6.29
N VAL A 39 -6.95 2.89 -5.80
CA VAL A 39 -6.67 4.08 -6.60
C VAL A 39 -5.29 4.62 -6.28
N GLN A 40 -4.40 4.66 -7.28
CA GLN A 40 -3.11 5.35 -7.24
C GLN A 40 -3.21 6.66 -8.04
N THR A 41 -2.69 7.75 -7.49
CA THR A 41 -2.56 9.05 -8.18
C THR A 41 -1.08 9.46 -8.20
N GLY A 42 -0.72 10.49 -8.98
CA GLY A 42 0.65 11.01 -9.01
C GLY A 42 1.66 10.10 -9.71
N THR A 43 1.23 9.19 -10.59
CA THR A 43 2.17 8.26 -11.25
C THR A 43 3.21 8.96 -12.12
N ASP A 44 2.90 10.14 -12.66
CA ASP A 44 3.88 10.94 -13.43
C ASP A 44 4.97 11.55 -12.53
N ALA A 45 4.67 11.73 -11.24
CA ALA A 45 5.65 12.12 -10.23
C ALA A 45 6.46 10.93 -9.70
N GLY A 46 6.19 9.70 -10.19
CA GLY A 46 6.86 8.48 -9.75
C GLY A 46 6.19 7.79 -8.55
N ASP A 47 4.99 8.21 -8.14
CA ASP A 47 4.29 7.60 -7.02
C ASP A 47 3.83 6.17 -7.36
N ASP A 48 4.28 5.20 -6.56
CA ASP A 48 3.77 3.83 -6.57
C ASP A 48 3.76 3.23 -5.15
N ASP A 49 2.62 3.37 -4.48
CA ASP A 49 2.45 2.89 -3.10
C ASP A 49 2.59 1.37 -2.99
N LEU A 50 2.13 0.61 -4.00
CA LEU A 50 2.20 -0.85 -3.96
C LEU A 50 3.63 -1.33 -4.19
N ALA A 51 4.39 -0.68 -5.08
CA ALA A 51 5.81 -0.98 -5.23
C ALA A 51 6.59 -0.71 -3.94
N GLU A 52 6.30 0.40 -3.26
CA GLU A 52 6.95 0.73 -1.98
C GLU A 52 6.56 -0.26 -0.88
N VAL A 53 5.28 -0.66 -0.80
CA VAL A 53 4.85 -1.74 0.10
C VAL A 53 5.57 -3.04 -0.21
N ALA A 54 5.67 -3.45 -1.48
CA ALA A 54 6.37 -4.67 -1.89
C ALA A 54 7.83 -4.64 -1.43
N ARG A 55 8.52 -3.53 -1.71
CA ARG A 55 9.94 -3.31 -1.39
C ARG A 55 10.20 -3.36 0.12
N LEU A 56 9.34 -2.73 0.92
CA LEU A 56 9.51 -2.64 2.37
C LEU A 56 9.04 -3.90 3.12
N SER A 57 7.99 -4.55 2.64
CA SER A 57 7.32 -5.64 3.35
C SER A 57 7.64 -7.03 2.83
N GLY A 58 8.11 -7.15 1.58
CA GLY A 58 8.26 -8.39 0.84
C GLY A 58 6.96 -9.12 0.50
N VAL A 59 5.79 -8.47 0.64
CA VAL A 59 4.52 -8.99 0.10
C VAL A 59 4.57 -9.01 -1.43
N THR A 60 4.06 -10.10 -2.00
CA THR A 60 3.94 -10.29 -3.45
C THR A 60 2.50 -10.23 -3.94
N GLU A 61 1.52 -10.46 -3.07
CA GLU A 61 0.10 -10.39 -3.42
C GLU A 61 -0.38 -8.94 -3.30
N LEU A 62 -0.37 -8.24 -4.43
CA LEU A 62 -0.69 -6.82 -4.54
C LEU A 62 -1.85 -6.61 -5.52
N ALA A 63 -2.83 -5.81 -5.12
CA ALA A 63 -3.99 -5.49 -5.95
C ALA A 63 -4.07 -3.97 -6.17
N GLY A 64 -3.87 -3.53 -7.42
CA GLY A 64 -4.12 -2.17 -7.88
C GLY A 64 -5.22 -2.16 -8.95
N LEU A 65 -6.08 -1.14 -8.96
CA LEU A 65 -7.18 -1.05 -9.94
C LEU A 65 -7.03 0.16 -10.86
N ALA A 66 -7.22 1.38 -10.35
CA ALA A 66 -7.10 2.60 -11.13
C ALA A 66 -5.78 3.33 -10.84
N ARG A 67 -5.13 3.82 -11.89
CA ARG A 67 -3.91 4.62 -11.81
C ARG A 67 -4.11 5.93 -12.57
N TYR A 68 -3.79 7.06 -11.94
CA TYR A 68 -3.96 8.39 -12.52
C TYR A 68 -2.63 9.17 -12.49
N PRO A 69 -2.30 9.90 -13.58
CA PRO A 69 -1.02 10.61 -13.73
C PRO A 69 -0.83 11.73 -12.71
N GLN A 70 -1.88 12.52 -12.50
CA GLN A 70 -1.84 13.71 -11.65
C GLN A 70 -2.14 13.36 -10.19
N PRO A 71 -1.55 14.08 -9.21
CA PRO A 71 -1.93 13.97 -7.80
C PRO A 71 -3.38 14.36 -7.54
N LEU A 72 -3.91 13.91 -6.40
CA LEU A 72 -5.17 14.39 -5.85
C LEU A 72 -4.95 15.75 -5.19
N ALA A 73 -4.99 16.80 -6.02
CA ALA A 73 -4.73 18.22 -5.70
C ALA A 73 -3.29 18.56 -5.32
#